data_AF-A0AAV5YK32-F1
#
_entry.id   AF-A0AAV5YK32-F1
#
_cell.length_a   1.000
_cell.length_b   1.000
_cell.length_c   1.000
_cell.angle_alpha   90.00
_cell.angle_beta   90.00
_cell.angle_gamma   90.00
#
_symmetry.space_group_name_H-M   'P 1'
#
loop_
_entity.id
_entity.type
_entity.pdbx_description
1 polymer ?
#
loop_
_entity_poly.entity_id
_entity_poly.type
_entity_poly.pdbx_seq_one_letter_code
_entity_poly.pdbx_strand_id
1 'polypeptide(L)'
;MPPHSLGSGTISFGLVSIPVRLYTAASSGNVSFNQLHNVCGSRIRQQTFCPKCNRTVERAELVRGYEFAKDQYVQVKDDELKALEGEASKIFDINEFVPLAEVDPIYFE
;
A
#
# COMPACT_ATOMS: atom_id res chain seq x y z
N MET A 1 15.76 10.31 -8.21
CA MET A 1 14.53 10.86 -7.60
C MET A 1 14.88 11.25 -6.18
N PRO A 2 14.68 12.50 -5.74
CA PRO A 2 14.98 12.90 -4.38
C PRO A 2 14.16 12.04 -3.39
N PRO A 3 14.70 11.72 -2.19
CA PRO A 3 13.99 10.91 -1.21
C PRO A 3 12.70 11.64 -0.78
N HIS A 4 11.55 11.04 -1.07
CA HIS A 4 10.26 11.51 -0.58
C HIS A 4 9.95 10.81 0.74
N SER A 5 9.35 11.52 1.69
CA SER A 5 8.94 10.92 2.95
C SER A 5 7.86 9.87 2.71
N LEU A 6 8.06 8.64 3.20
CA LEU A 6 7.06 7.56 3.15
C LEU A 6 5.87 7.84 4.06
N GLY A 7 6.14 8.52 5.18
CA GLY A 7 5.14 8.83 6.18
C GLY A 7 5.68 9.70 7.30
N SER A 8 4.77 10.16 8.14
CA SER A 8 5.06 10.83 9.40
C SER A 8 4.44 10.04 10.55
N GLY A 9 5.08 10.11 11.72
CA GLY A 9 4.54 9.58 12.95
C GLY A 9 5.20 10.22 14.15
N THR A 10 4.89 9.73 15.34
CA THR A 10 5.41 10.24 16.60
C THR A 10 6.07 9.11 17.35
N ILE A 11 7.33 9.29 17.75
CA ILE A 11 7.99 8.39 18.69
C ILE A 11 7.59 8.81 20.10
N SER A 12 7.02 7.88 20.86
CA SER A 12 6.64 8.08 22.26
C SER A 12 7.55 7.24 23.16
N PHE A 13 8.11 7.89 24.19
CA PHE A 13 8.86 7.21 25.24
C PHE A 13 8.52 7.84 26.59
N GLY A 14 7.79 7.09 27.42
CA GLY A 14 7.26 7.57 28.69
C GLY A 14 6.31 8.76 28.50
N LEU A 15 6.78 9.97 28.85
CA LEU A 15 6.03 11.24 28.74
C LEU A 15 6.53 12.16 27.61
N VAL A 16 7.49 11.69 26.82
CA VAL A 16 8.09 12.48 25.72
C VAL A 16 7.51 12.01 24.40
N SER A 17 7.05 12.95 23.58
CA SER A 17 6.54 12.70 22.23
C SER A 17 7.34 13.50 21.20
N ILE A 18 8.00 12.82 20.27
CA ILE A 18 8.86 13.42 19.25
C ILE A 18 8.28 13.13 17.86
N PRO A 19 7.87 14.15 17.09
CA PRO A 19 7.41 13.94 15.71
C PRO A 19 8.59 13.58 14.80
N VAL A 20 8.42 12.54 13.98
CA VAL A 20 9.43 12.03 13.05
C VAL A 20 8.90 11.88 11.64
N ARG A 21 9.82 11.86 10.67
CA ARG A 21 9.54 11.59 9.25
C ARG A 21 10.34 10.37 8.80
N LEU A 22 9.66 9.47 8.10
CA LEU A 22 10.24 8.24 7.58
C LEU A 22 10.73 8.44 6.14
N TYR A 23 11.95 8.01 5.86
CA TYR A 23 12.57 8.07 4.54
C TYR A 23 13.08 6.68 4.14
N THR A 24 13.04 6.37 2.86
CA THR A 24 13.62 5.12 2.33
C THR A 24 15.15 5.19 2.38
N ALA A 25 15.78 4.20 3.03
CA ALA A 25 17.24 4.10 3.10
C ALA A 25 17.87 3.59 1.78
N ALA A 26 17.17 2.67 1.10
CA ALA A 26 17.52 2.16 -0.22
C ALA A 26 16.30 2.24 -1.15
N SER A 27 16.53 2.60 -2.41
CA SER A 27 15.49 2.61 -3.44
C SER A 27 15.95 1.77 -4.62
N SER A 28 15.24 0.68 -4.90
CA SER A 28 15.47 -0.10 -6.11
C SER A 28 14.98 0.70 -7.32
N GLY A 29 15.91 1.11 -8.19
CA GLY A 29 15.59 1.79 -9.43
C GLY A 29 14.93 0.84 -10.42
N ASN A 30 13.62 0.64 -10.31
CA ASN A 30 12.87 -0.16 -11.28
C ASN A 30 12.50 0.72 -12.49
N VAL A 31 12.90 0.28 -13.68
CA VAL A 31 12.45 0.88 -14.94
C VAL A 31 11.02 0.38 -15.21
N SER A 32 10.05 1.28 -15.22
CA SER A 32 8.67 0.97 -15.62
C SER A 32 8.47 1.28 -17.10
N PHE A 33 7.80 0.37 -17.80
CA PHE A 33 7.46 0.53 -19.21
C PHE A 33 5.98 0.90 -19.36
N ASN A 34 5.68 1.81 -20.28
CA ASN A 34 4.31 2.13 -20.67
C ASN A 34 3.92 1.31 -21.89
N GLN A 35 2.67 0.85 -21.94
CA GLN A 35 2.13 0.22 -23.15
C GLN A 35 1.86 1.29 -24.22
N LEU A 36 2.47 1.12 -25.39
CA LEU A 36 2.30 2.00 -26.55
C LEU A 36 1.59 1.25 -27.68
N HIS A 37 0.77 1.97 -28.45
CA HIS A 37 0.20 1.46 -29.69
C HIS A 37 1.32 1.28 -30.71
N ASN A 38 1.55 0.06 -31.19
CA ASN A 38 2.66 -0.27 -32.08
C ASN A 38 2.72 0.60 -33.35
N VAL A 39 1.55 0.97 -33.91
CA VAL A 39 1.49 1.69 -35.19
C VAL A 39 1.69 3.21 -35.04
N CYS A 40 1.09 3.84 -34.03
CA CYS A 40 1.15 5.30 -33.88
C CYS A 40 1.99 5.79 -32.70
N GLY A 41 2.55 4.88 -31.90
CA GLY A 41 3.38 5.21 -30.73
C GLY A 41 2.62 5.87 -29.58
N SER A 42 1.28 5.96 -29.65
CA SER A 42 0.49 6.61 -28.61
C SER A 42 0.36 5.74 -27.36
N ARG A 43 0.25 6.35 -26.19
CA ARG A 43 0.03 5.63 -24.93
C ARG A 43 -1.38 5.03 -24.87
N ILE A 44 -1.47 3.74 -24.61
CA ILE A 44 -2.77 3.04 -24.49
C ILE A 44 -3.43 3.42 -23.15
N ARG A 45 -4.75 3.69 -23.20
CA ARG A 45 -5.60 3.84 -22.02
C ARG A 45 -6.46 2.59 -21.87
N GLN A 46 -6.33 1.89 -20.74
CA GLN A 46 -7.16 0.74 -20.43
C GLN A 46 -8.54 1.19 -19.92
N GLN A 47 -9.58 0.52 -20.39
CA GLN A 47 -10.96 0.73 -19.94
C GLN A 47 -11.50 -0.60 -19.38
N THR A 48 -12.23 -0.53 -18.27
CA THR A 48 -12.85 -1.69 -17.65
C THR A 48 -14.22 -1.94 -18.28
N PHE A 49 -14.43 -3.12 -18.87
CA PHE A 49 -15.67 -3.45 -19.58
C PHE A 49 -16.46 -4.53 -18.84
N CYS A 50 -17.77 -4.32 -18.66
CA CYS A 50 -18.67 -5.30 -18.06
C CYS A 50 -19.37 -6.13 -19.16
N PRO A 51 -19.12 -7.44 -19.25
CA PRO A 51 -19.72 -8.29 -20.30
C PRO A 51 -21.24 -8.46 -20.15
N LYS A 52 -21.79 -8.38 -18.92
CA LYS A 52 -23.24 -8.52 -18.70
C LYS A 52 -24.02 -7.28 -19.14
N CYS A 53 -23.50 -6.08 -18.88
CA CYS A 53 -24.15 -4.83 -19.24
C CYS A 53 -23.73 -4.31 -20.62
N ASN A 54 -22.77 -4.99 -21.28
CA ASN A 54 -22.21 -4.62 -22.57
C ASN A 54 -21.73 -3.15 -22.63
N ARG A 55 -21.16 -2.65 -21.52
CA ARG A 55 -20.71 -1.26 -21.37
C ARG A 55 -19.40 -1.16 -20.60
N THR A 56 -18.66 -0.09 -20.88
CA THR A 56 -17.55 0.35 -20.03
C THR A 56 -18.10 0.80 -18.68
N VAL A 57 -17.48 0.33 -17.60
CA VAL A 57 -17.82 0.71 -16.22
C VAL A 57 -16.77 1.67 -15.68
N GLU A 58 -17.24 2.68 -14.96
CA GLU A 58 -16.37 3.61 -14.27
C GLU A 58 -15.84 3.01 -12.97
N ARG A 59 -14.71 3.53 -12.47
CA ARG A 59 -14.12 3.04 -11.21
C ARG A 59 -15.06 3.19 -10.01
N ALA A 60 -15.97 4.15 -10.03
CA ALA A 60 -16.95 4.36 -8.97
C ALA A 60 -18.03 3.26 -8.89
N GLU A 61 -18.25 2.52 -9.98
CA GLU A 61 -19.21 1.42 -10.02
C GLU A 61 -18.58 0.06 -9.65
N LEU A 62 -17.24 0.03 -9.46
CA LEU A 62 -16.51 -1.19 -9.13
C LEU A 62 -16.53 -1.42 -7.62
N VAL A 63 -17.00 -2.60 -7.21
CA VAL A 63 -16.94 -3.08 -5.83
C VAL A 63 -15.97 -4.24 -5.72
N ARG A 64 -15.32 -4.38 -4.56
CA ARG A 64 -14.44 -5.53 -4.28
C ARG A 64 -15.29 -6.69 -3.80
N GLY A 65 -15.07 -7.87 -4.38
CA GLY A 65 -15.78 -9.10 -4.01
C GLY A 65 -14.78 -10.19 -3.66
N TYR A 66 -15.04 -10.93 -2.58
CA TYR A 66 -14.29 -12.12 -2.20
C TYR A 66 -15.07 -13.37 -2.60
N GLU A 67 -14.45 -14.27 -3.37
CA GLU A 67 -15.06 -15.55 -3.77
C GLU A 67 -14.96 -16.55 -2.61
N PHE A 68 -16.09 -16.93 -2.02
CA PHE A 68 -16.13 -17.88 -0.89
C PHE A 68 -16.58 -19.28 -1.31
N ALA A 69 -17.24 -19.39 -2.45
CA ALA A 69 -17.57 -20.64 -3.13
C ALA A 69 -17.64 -20.36 -4.64
N LYS A 70 -17.55 -21.40 -5.47
CA LYS A 70 -17.55 -21.28 -6.93
C LYS A 70 -18.71 -20.41 -7.41
N ASP A 71 -18.38 -19.31 -8.10
CA ASP A 71 -19.34 -18.32 -8.62
C ASP A 71 -20.16 -17.56 -7.55
N GLN A 72 -19.78 -17.63 -6.27
CA GLN A 72 -20.41 -16.92 -5.17
C GLN A 72 -19.44 -15.91 -4.55
N TYR A 73 -19.83 -14.64 -4.57
CA TYR A 73 -19.00 -13.51 -4.14
C TYR A 73 -19.67 -12.77 -2.98
N VAL A 74 -18.93 -12.53 -1.89
CA VAL A 74 -19.32 -11.56 -0.86
C VAL A 74 -18.72 -10.21 -1.23
N GLN A 75 -19.56 -9.17 -1.27
CA GLN A 75 -19.06 -7.81 -1.45
C GLN A 75 -18.38 -7.36 -0.16
N VAL A 76 -17.13 -6.92 -0.27
CA VAL A 76 -16.36 -6.35 0.83
C VAL A 76 -16.24 -4.86 0.57
N LYS A 77 -16.83 -4.04 1.42
CA LYS A 77 -16.67 -2.58 1.31
C LYS A 77 -15.30 -2.20 1.86
N ASP A 78 -14.65 -1.23 1.22
CA ASP A 78 -13.36 -0.72 1.71
C ASP A 78 -13.47 -0.15 3.15
N ASP A 79 -14.65 0.33 3.55
CA ASP A 79 -14.89 0.82 4.92
C ASP A 79 -14.93 -0.29 5.98
N GLU A 80 -15.40 -1.49 5.62
CA GLU A 80 -15.40 -2.65 6.51
C GLU A 80 -13.97 -3.16 6.72
N LEU A 81 -13.16 -3.16 5.65
CA LEU A 81 -11.74 -3.49 5.75
C LEU A 81 -10.98 -2.52 6.65
N LYS A 82 -11.21 -1.21 6.49
CA LYS A 82 -10.59 -0.19 7.35
C LYS A 82 -11.00 -0.33 8.82
N ALA A 83 -12.25 -0.70 9.09
CA ALA A 83 -12.71 -0.94 10.46
C ALA A 83 -12.05 -2.19 11.08
N LEU A 84 -11.76 -3.21 10.26
CA LEU A 84 -11.08 -4.44 10.70
C LEU A 84 -9.58 -4.24 10.96
N GLU A 85 -8.91 -3.41 10.16
CA GLU A 85 -7.47 -3.15 10.30
C GLU A 85 -7.11 -2.35 11.56
N GLY A 86 -8.11 -1.88 12.32
CA GLY A 86 -7.92 -1.03 13.49
C GLY A 86 -7.40 0.35 13.13
N GLU A 87 -7.42 1.28 14.09
CA GLU A 87 -6.72 2.55 13.90
C GLU A 87 -5.22 2.26 13.80
N ALA A 88 -4.66 2.39 12.60
CA ALA A 88 -3.22 2.40 12.40
C ALA A 88 -2.65 3.60 13.17
N SER A 89 -2.30 3.40 14.43
CA SER A 89 -1.70 4.41 15.28
C SER A 89 -0.34 4.75 14.69
N LYS A 90 -0.15 6.02 14.30
CA LYS A 90 1.14 6.53 13.81
C LYS A 90 2.11 6.78 14.98
N ILE A 91 1.98 5.99 16.05
CA ILE A 91 2.73 6.10 17.29
C ILE A 91 3.72 4.95 17.30
N PHE A 92 5.00 5.29 17.43
CA PHE A 92 6.09 4.34 17.57
C PHE A 92 6.49 4.32 19.05
N ASP A 93 6.18 3.22 19.73
CA ASP A 93 6.58 3.01 21.13
C ASP A 93 7.94 2.32 21.18
N ILE A 94 8.87 2.88 21.97
CA ILE A 94 10.17 2.27 22.22
C ILE A 94 10.02 1.31 23.40
N ASN A 95 10.16 0.01 23.12
CA ASN A 95 10.10 -1.04 24.14
C ASN A 95 11.41 -1.16 24.93
N GLU A 96 12.55 -1.23 24.22
CA GLU A 96 13.86 -1.47 24.84
C GLU A 96 15.01 -0.98 23.96
N PHE A 97 16.15 -0.66 24.56
CA PHE A 97 17.41 -0.37 23.88
C PHE A 97 18.37 -1.54 24.11
N VAL A 98 18.66 -2.30 23.04
CA VAL A 98 19.56 -3.46 23.09
C VAL A 98 20.91 -3.14 22.42
N PRO A 99 22.03 -3.66 22.94
CA PRO A 99 23.31 -3.65 22.23
C PRO A 99 23.21 -4.37 20.89
N LEU A 100 23.84 -3.83 19.85
CA LEU A 100 23.81 -4.42 18.50
C LEU A 100 24.31 -5.88 18.47
N ALA A 101 25.26 -6.22 19.35
CA ALA A 101 25.81 -7.58 19.46
C ALA A 101 24.80 -8.63 19.96
N GLU A 102 23.68 -8.20 20.56
CA GLU A 102 22.61 -9.09 21.02
C GLU A 102 21.56 -9.36 19.93
N VAL A 103 21.59 -8.59 18.84
CA VAL A 103 20.70 -8.79 17.69
C VAL A 103 21.40 -9.72 16.69
N ASP A 104 20.86 -10.93 16.52
CA ASP A 104 21.37 -11.89 15.54
C ASP A 104 21.30 -11.27 14.12
N PRO A 105 22.41 -11.31 13.33
CA PRO A 105 22.43 -10.82 11.95
C PRO A 105 21.34 -11.35 11.04
N ILE A 106 20.82 -12.55 11.29
CA ILE A 106 19.70 -13.11 10.53
C ILE A 106 18.44 -12.20 10.56
N TYR A 107 18.28 -11.36 11.59
CA TYR A 107 17.11 -10.47 11.68
C TYR A 107 17.23 -9.17 10.87
N PHE A 108 18.40 -8.88 10.27
CA PHE A 108 18.61 -7.65 9.48
C PHE A 108 19.28 -7.86 8.11
N GLU A 109 19.54 -9.10 7.70
CA GLU A 109 19.95 -9.48 6.33
C GLU A 109 18.77 -9.79 5.39
#